data_AF-E5ASV5-F1
#
_entry.id   AF-E5ASV5-F1
#
_cell.length_a   1.000
_cell.length_b   1.000
_cell.length_c   1.000
_cell.angle_alpha   90.00
_cell.angle_beta   90.00
_cell.angle_gamma   90.00
#
_symmetry.space_group_name_H-M   'P 1'
#
loop_
_entity.id
_entity.type
_entity.pdbx_description
1 polymer ?
#
loop_
_entity_poly.entity_id
_entity_poly.type
_entity_poly.pdbx_seq_one_letter_code
_entity_poly.pdbx_strand_id
1 'polypeptide(L)'
;MRSFASMHVKIAATEKGVRTMSLLDSLAWPAWAAPARVRIAAGLAMLALCGCVQPWQRFKPGDDAPMLIARLGAPREVYDLPNGGKRLMWPTQPMGETTTAADVDGTGKVVNVRQVLQNSEFYQAEIGKWTKNDVLIRFGKPEETAYFPRMKREVWSYRYMDDGVWYQLYHFYFDDAGVLRLTQKTPDPLHDPERRHAPF
;
A
#
# COMPACT_ATOMS: atom_id res chain seq x y z
N MET A 1 44.09 -51.40 14.14
CA MET A 1 43.63 -52.04 15.39
C MET A 1 42.28 -52.68 15.11
N ARG A 2 42.32 -54.00 14.89
CA ARG A 2 41.65 -55.07 15.67
C ARG A 2 40.15 -55.17 15.35
N SER A 3 39.74 -56.13 14.49
CA SER A 3 39.36 -57.52 14.84
C SER A 3 37.86 -57.57 15.19
N PHE A 4 37.02 -58.54 14.80
CA PHE A 4 37.16 -59.96 14.51
C PHE A 4 36.07 -60.40 13.51
N ALA A 5 36.39 -61.40 12.68
CA ALA A 5 35.41 -62.27 12.05
C ALA A 5 34.97 -63.37 13.04
N SER A 6 33.71 -63.83 12.98
CA SER A 6 33.30 -65.18 13.35
C SER A 6 31.85 -65.38 12.89
N MET A 7 31.56 -66.16 11.84
CA MET A 7 31.53 -67.62 11.74
C MET A 7 30.14 -68.20 12.06
N HIS A 8 29.75 -69.12 11.17
CA HIS A 8 28.41 -69.67 10.94
C HIS A 8 27.76 -70.41 12.12
N VAL A 9 26.43 -70.36 12.16
CA VAL A 9 25.61 -71.46 12.67
C VAL A 9 24.48 -71.73 11.67
N LYS A 10 24.50 -72.91 11.07
CA LYS A 10 23.38 -73.54 10.36
C LYS A 10 22.77 -74.54 11.34
N ILE A 11 21.48 -74.41 11.66
CA ILE A 11 20.72 -75.47 12.33
C ILE A 11 19.50 -75.78 11.47
N ALA A 12 19.47 -77.02 10.99
CA ALA A 12 18.32 -77.68 10.40
C ALA A 12 17.44 -78.28 11.51
N ALA A 13 16.12 -78.36 11.27
CA ALA A 13 15.18 -79.37 11.79
C ALA A 13 13.77 -78.74 11.84
N THR A 14 12.89 -79.03 10.88
CA THR A 14 11.86 -80.09 10.92
C THR A 14 10.63 -79.80 11.80
N GLU A 15 9.50 -80.03 11.12
CA GLU A 15 8.22 -80.52 11.63
C GLU A 15 7.10 -79.53 12.02
N LYS A 16 6.01 -79.73 11.27
CA LYS A 16 4.61 -79.77 11.71
C LYS A 16 3.94 -78.44 12.03
N GLY A 17 3.34 -77.90 10.95
CA GLY A 17 1.89 -77.85 10.85
C GLY A 17 1.15 -77.17 11.99
N VAL A 18 0.90 -75.88 11.82
CA VAL A 18 -0.30 -75.23 12.34
C VAL A 18 -0.94 -74.49 11.18
N ARG A 19 -2.10 -74.98 10.74
CA ARG A 19 -2.96 -74.26 9.79
C ARG A 19 -3.58 -73.08 10.53
N THR A 20 -2.98 -71.90 10.44
CA THR A 20 -3.64 -70.63 10.72
C THR A 20 -4.20 -70.08 9.42
N MET A 21 -5.53 -70.09 9.32
CA MET A 21 -6.27 -69.48 8.24
C MET A 21 -6.15 -67.96 8.39
N SER A 22 -5.09 -67.36 7.79
CA SER A 22 -4.92 -65.91 7.72
C SER A 22 -5.71 -65.39 6.54
N LEU A 23 -6.80 -64.72 6.84
CA LEU A 23 -7.73 -64.12 5.89
C LEU A 23 -7.25 -62.71 5.53
N LEU A 24 -6.04 -62.57 4.97
CA LEU A 24 -5.51 -61.27 4.52
C LEU A 24 -4.61 -61.40 3.28
N ASP A 25 -4.98 -62.25 2.33
CA ASP A 25 -4.55 -62.10 0.94
C ASP A 25 -5.62 -61.33 0.19
N SER A 26 -5.47 -60.02 0.13
CA SER A 26 -5.82 -59.15 -1.00
C SER A 26 -6.00 -57.72 -0.52
N LEU A 27 -5.10 -56.84 -0.95
CA LEU A 27 -5.39 -55.51 -1.49
C LEU A 27 -4.05 -54.83 -1.77
N ALA A 28 -3.37 -55.33 -2.80
CA ALA A 28 -2.45 -54.48 -3.55
C ALA A 28 -3.28 -53.30 -4.09
N TRP A 29 -3.02 -52.10 -3.58
CA TRP A 29 -3.72 -50.91 -4.03
C TRP A 29 -3.35 -50.61 -5.49
N PRO A 30 -4.32 -50.43 -6.39
CA PRO A 30 -4.02 -50.10 -7.77
C PRO A 30 -3.50 -48.66 -7.87
N ALA A 31 -2.51 -48.45 -8.75
CA ALA A 31 -1.74 -47.22 -8.96
C ALA A 31 -2.54 -45.99 -9.47
N TRP A 32 -3.88 -46.03 -9.44
CA TRP A 32 -4.75 -44.90 -9.79
C TRP A 32 -5.35 -44.20 -8.56
N ALA A 33 -5.13 -44.70 -7.34
CA ALA A 33 -5.58 -44.06 -6.11
C ALA A 33 -4.71 -42.86 -5.70
N ALA A 34 -4.59 -41.87 -6.58
CA ALA A 34 -4.17 -40.54 -6.15
C ALA A 34 -5.34 -39.90 -5.39
N PRO A 35 -5.15 -39.40 -4.15
CA PRO A 35 -6.24 -38.74 -3.42
C PRO A 35 -6.60 -37.43 -4.13
N ALA A 36 -7.69 -37.46 -4.88
CA ALA A 36 -8.29 -36.32 -5.58
C ALA A 36 -8.69 -35.14 -4.66
N ARG A 37 -8.51 -35.27 -3.34
CA ARG A 37 -8.89 -34.27 -2.33
C ARG A 37 -7.91 -33.11 -2.21
N VAL A 38 -6.66 -33.25 -2.69
CA VAL A 38 -5.65 -32.17 -2.60
C VAL A 38 -5.78 -31.12 -3.71
N ARG A 39 -6.49 -31.42 -4.81
CA ARG A 39 -6.62 -30.49 -5.94
C ARG A 39 -7.71 -29.43 -5.79
N ILE A 40 -8.67 -29.62 -4.88
CA ILE A 40 -9.76 -28.64 -4.66
C ILE A 40 -9.28 -27.49 -3.76
N ALA A 41 -8.33 -27.72 -2.86
CA ALA A 41 -7.78 -26.69 -1.97
C ALA A 41 -6.89 -25.66 -2.70
N ALA A 42 -6.31 -26.01 -3.85
CA ALA A 42 -5.45 -25.11 -4.62
C ALA A 42 -6.22 -24.10 -5.49
N GLY A 43 -7.47 -24.39 -5.86
CA GLY A 43 -8.28 -23.51 -6.72
C GLY A 43 -8.93 -22.34 -5.97
N LEU A 44 -9.28 -22.53 -4.69
CA LEU A 44 -9.92 -21.50 -3.86
C LEU A 44 -8.94 -20.45 -3.33
N ALA A 45 -7.63 -20.72 -3.33
CA ALA A 45 -6.60 -19.78 -2.88
C ALA A 45 -6.30 -18.66 -3.90
N MET A 46 -6.70 -18.79 -5.17
CA MET A 46 -6.37 -17.82 -6.23
C MET A 46 -7.38 -16.66 -6.39
N LEU A 47 -8.57 -16.74 -5.80
CA LEU A 47 -9.62 -15.70 -5.96
C LEU A 47 -9.60 -14.61 -4.88
N ALA A 48 -8.68 -14.66 -3.92
CA ALA A 48 -8.62 -13.73 -2.79
C ALA A 48 -7.65 -12.54 -2.98
N LEU A 49 -7.21 -12.26 -4.22
CA LEU A 49 -6.41 -11.08 -4.56
C LEU A 49 -7.25 -10.07 -5.35
N CYS A 50 -8.44 -9.72 -4.84
CA CYS A 50 -9.13 -8.51 -5.28
C CYS A 50 -8.42 -7.30 -4.64
N GLY A 51 -7.26 -6.93 -5.17
CA GLY A 51 -6.67 -5.63 -4.85
C GLY A 51 -7.63 -4.53 -5.28
N CYS A 52 -8.01 -3.65 -4.36
CA CYS A 52 -8.81 -2.47 -4.66
C CYS A 52 -8.00 -1.54 -5.58
N VAL A 53 -8.13 -1.71 -6.90
CA VAL A 53 -7.56 -0.78 -7.87
C VAL A 53 -8.29 0.55 -7.75
N GLN A 54 -7.55 1.61 -7.50
CA GLN A 54 -8.13 2.94 -7.39
C GLN A 54 -8.66 3.38 -8.76
N PRO A 55 -9.81 4.08 -8.84
CA PRO A 55 -10.42 4.46 -10.13
C PRO A 55 -9.49 5.24 -11.05
N TRP A 56 -8.58 6.05 -10.48
CA TRP A 56 -7.63 6.88 -11.21
C TRP A 56 -6.43 6.10 -11.77
N GLN A 57 -6.11 4.91 -11.24
CA GLN A 57 -4.98 4.09 -11.69
C GLN A 57 -5.19 3.45 -13.08
N ARG A 58 -6.41 3.55 -13.62
CA ARG A 58 -6.76 3.02 -14.95
C ARG A 58 -6.35 3.96 -16.08
N PHE A 59 -6.08 5.23 -15.77
CA PHE A 59 -5.73 6.23 -16.76
C PHE A 59 -4.25 6.19 -17.09
N LYS A 60 -3.92 6.42 -18.35
CA LYS A 60 -2.56 6.42 -18.88
C LYS A 60 -2.22 7.79 -19.48
N PRO A 61 -0.93 8.13 -19.56
CA PRO A 61 -0.51 9.28 -20.34
C PRO A 61 -1.06 9.20 -21.78
N GLY A 62 -1.63 10.29 -22.27
CA GLY A 62 -2.31 10.39 -23.57
C GLY A 62 -3.83 10.24 -23.53
N ASP A 63 -4.43 9.88 -22.39
CA ASP A 63 -5.89 9.84 -22.26
C ASP A 63 -6.50 11.24 -22.27
N ASP A 64 -7.78 11.34 -22.62
CA ASP A 64 -8.51 12.60 -22.63
C ASP A 64 -8.89 13.06 -21.20
N ALA A 65 -8.53 14.28 -20.83
CA ALA A 65 -8.90 14.85 -19.53
C ALA A 65 -10.43 14.88 -19.27
N PRO A 66 -11.30 15.12 -20.27
CA PRO A 66 -12.74 14.97 -20.09
C PRO A 66 -13.18 13.57 -19.64
N MET A 67 -12.51 12.50 -20.08
CA MET A 67 -12.83 11.14 -19.63
C MET A 67 -12.46 10.95 -18.15
N LEU A 68 -11.33 11.51 -17.73
CA LEU A 68 -10.91 11.51 -16.33
C LEU A 68 -11.93 12.24 -15.44
N ILE A 69 -12.36 13.43 -15.85
CA ILE A 69 -13.37 14.22 -15.14
C ILE A 69 -14.72 13.50 -15.11
N ALA A 70 -15.14 12.88 -16.21
CA ALA A 70 -16.38 12.09 -16.24
C ALA A 70 -16.34 10.91 -15.26
N ARG A 71 -15.15 10.35 -15.01
CA ARG A 71 -14.98 9.20 -14.11
C ARG A 71 -14.81 9.59 -12.64
N LEU A 72 -14.05 10.65 -12.35
CA LEU A 72 -13.72 11.10 -10.99
C LEU A 72 -14.64 12.20 -10.46
N GLY A 73 -15.45 12.81 -11.34
CA GLY A 73 -16.23 14.00 -11.05
C GLY A 73 -15.46 15.30 -11.32
N ALA A 74 -16.10 16.43 -11.09
CA ALA A 74 -15.46 17.74 -11.24
C ALA A 74 -14.29 17.89 -10.26
N PRO A 75 -13.11 18.36 -10.70
CA PRO A 75 -12.00 18.66 -9.80
C PRO A 75 -12.40 19.80 -8.86
N ARG A 76 -11.97 19.72 -7.59
CA ARG A 76 -12.25 20.78 -6.61
C ARG A 76 -11.21 21.88 -6.65
N GLU A 77 -10.00 21.55 -7.10
CA GLU A 77 -8.90 22.49 -7.23
C GLU A 77 -8.25 22.31 -8.59
N VAL A 78 -7.89 23.44 -9.21
CA VAL A 78 -7.23 23.49 -10.51
C VAL A 78 -6.10 24.50 -10.40
N TYR A 79 -4.90 24.08 -10.78
CA TYR A 79 -3.68 24.89 -10.73
C TYR A 79 -3.03 24.96 -12.11
N ASP A 80 -2.50 26.12 -12.47
CA ASP A 80 -1.69 26.25 -13.68
C ASP A 80 -0.27 25.72 -13.42
N LEU A 81 0.25 24.96 -14.38
CA LEU A 81 1.59 24.41 -14.32
C LEU A 81 2.56 25.25 -15.16
N PRO A 82 3.84 25.35 -14.79
CA PRO A 82 4.83 26.15 -15.52
C PRO A 82 5.03 25.75 -16.99
N ASN A 83 4.68 24.51 -17.35
CA ASN A 83 4.76 23.99 -18.72
C ASN A 83 3.54 24.36 -19.58
N GLY A 84 2.65 25.23 -19.11
CA GLY A 84 1.41 25.63 -19.80
C GLY A 84 0.28 24.60 -19.66
N GLY A 85 0.49 23.53 -18.90
CA GLY A 85 -0.54 22.57 -18.53
C GLY A 85 -1.36 23.01 -17.32
N LYS A 86 -2.28 22.15 -16.91
CA LYS A 86 -3.08 22.32 -15.69
C LYS A 86 -2.97 21.08 -14.82
N ARG A 87 -2.94 21.28 -13.51
CA ARG A 87 -3.12 20.21 -12.53
C ARG A 87 -4.53 20.26 -12.00
N LEU A 88 -5.26 19.16 -12.18
CA LEU A 88 -6.58 18.93 -11.65
C LEU A 88 -6.45 18.13 -10.36
N MET A 89 -7.11 18.54 -9.28
CA MET A 89 -7.05 17.83 -8.01
C MET A 89 -8.43 17.48 -7.46
N TRP A 90 -8.50 16.29 -6.88
CA TRP A 90 -9.63 15.76 -6.12
C TRP A 90 -9.16 15.45 -4.69
N PRO A 91 -9.00 16.48 -3.84
CA PRO A 91 -8.75 16.28 -2.41
C PRO A 91 -9.94 15.53 -1.79
N THR A 92 -9.73 14.82 -0.69
CA THR A 92 -10.83 14.15 0.07
C THR A 92 -11.18 14.85 1.38
N GLN A 93 -10.62 16.04 1.60
CA GLN A 93 -10.86 16.93 2.73
C GLN A 93 -12.34 17.24 3.02
N PRO A 94 -12.68 17.65 4.26
CA PRO A 94 -11.77 17.94 5.39
C PRO A 94 -11.26 16.71 6.15
N MET A 95 -11.94 15.57 6.08
CA MET A 95 -11.58 14.35 6.82
C MET A 95 -10.84 13.32 5.97
N GLY A 96 -10.27 13.74 4.84
CA GLY A 96 -9.70 12.84 3.85
C GLY A 96 -8.18 12.84 3.82
N GLU A 97 -7.61 11.65 3.66
CA GLU A 97 -6.16 11.38 3.70
C GLU A 97 -5.51 11.31 2.31
N THR A 98 -6.31 11.51 1.26
CA THR A 98 -5.83 11.36 -0.12
C THR A 98 -6.23 12.53 -0.99
N THR A 99 -5.30 12.95 -1.83
CA THR A 99 -5.57 13.86 -2.95
C THR A 99 -5.10 13.17 -4.20
N THR A 100 -6.01 12.90 -5.12
CA THR A 100 -5.64 12.48 -6.47
C THR A 100 -5.37 13.72 -7.29
N ALA A 101 -4.23 13.79 -7.96
CA ALA A 101 -3.88 14.86 -8.88
C ALA A 101 -3.65 14.30 -10.28
N ALA A 102 -4.11 15.03 -11.29
CA ALA A 102 -3.85 14.74 -12.68
C ALA A 102 -3.23 15.95 -13.37
N ASP A 103 -2.09 15.73 -14.00
CA ASP A 103 -1.41 16.70 -14.84
C ASP A 103 -1.97 16.57 -16.26
N VAL A 104 -2.45 17.67 -16.82
CA VAL A 104 -3.02 17.76 -18.16
C VAL A 104 -2.22 18.78 -18.95
N ASP A 105 -1.85 18.46 -20.18
CA ASP A 105 -1.11 19.38 -21.04
C ASP A 105 -2.02 20.47 -21.66
N GLY A 106 -1.42 21.43 -22.37
CA GLY A 106 -2.16 22.50 -23.05
C GLY A 106 -3.12 22.01 -24.15
N THR A 107 -3.05 20.74 -24.56
CA THR A 107 -3.95 20.12 -25.56
C THR A 107 -5.13 19.38 -24.90
N GLY A 108 -5.19 19.35 -23.57
CA GLY A 108 -6.24 18.66 -22.82
C GLY A 108 -5.99 17.16 -22.64
N LYS A 109 -4.75 16.68 -22.85
CA LYS A 109 -4.36 15.28 -22.67
C LYS A 109 -3.72 15.06 -21.31
N VAL A 110 -4.03 13.93 -20.69
CA VAL A 110 -3.45 13.51 -19.41
C VAL A 110 -1.98 13.19 -19.61
N VAL A 111 -1.11 13.80 -18.81
CA VAL A 111 0.33 13.54 -18.77
C VAL A 111 0.65 12.55 -17.66
N ASN A 112 0.02 12.72 -16.49
CA ASN A 112 0.25 11.87 -15.32
C ASN A 112 -0.96 11.92 -14.37
N VAL A 113 -1.25 10.83 -13.66
CA VAL A 113 -2.28 10.78 -12.61
C VAL A 113 -1.72 10.02 -11.41
N ARG A 114 -1.77 10.63 -10.22
CA ARG A 114 -1.20 10.03 -9.00
C ARG A 114 -1.87 10.55 -7.73
N GLN A 115 -1.68 9.82 -6.63
CA GLN A 115 -1.97 10.31 -5.29
C GLN A 115 -0.79 11.19 -4.83
N VAL A 116 -1.05 12.39 -4.33
CA VAL A 116 -0.01 13.36 -3.96
C VAL A 116 0.28 13.49 -2.46
N LEU A 117 -0.62 13.05 -1.57
CA LEU A 117 -0.38 13.05 -0.13
C LEU A 117 0.28 11.73 0.30
N GLN A 118 1.55 11.56 -0.05
CA GLN A 118 2.35 10.35 0.26
C GLN A 118 3.82 10.71 0.45
N ASN A 119 4.56 9.89 1.21
CA ASN A 119 5.96 10.15 1.56
C ASN A 119 6.84 10.48 0.36
N SER A 120 6.72 9.71 -0.73
CA SER A 120 7.52 9.89 -1.94
C SER A 120 7.30 11.25 -2.64
N GLU A 121 6.14 11.88 -2.42
CA GLU A 121 5.82 13.20 -2.95
C GLU A 121 6.25 14.29 -1.98
N PHE A 122 6.01 14.11 -0.68
CA PHE A 122 6.42 15.05 0.36
C PHE A 122 7.94 15.22 0.43
N TYR A 123 8.71 14.14 0.27
CA TYR A 123 10.17 14.17 0.33
C TYR A 123 10.84 14.86 -0.86
N GLN A 124 10.07 15.25 -1.87
CA GLN A 124 10.57 16.09 -2.96
C GLN A 124 10.68 17.57 -2.55
N ALA A 125 10.12 17.96 -1.40
CA ALA A 125 10.12 19.34 -0.95
C ALA A 125 11.53 19.88 -0.65
N GLU A 126 11.86 21.02 -1.25
CA GLU A 126 13.17 21.65 -1.07
C GLU A 126 13.10 22.82 -0.10
N ILE A 127 13.66 22.61 1.09
CA ILE A 127 13.79 23.64 2.13
C ILE A 127 14.64 24.81 1.61
N GLY A 128 14.17 26.03 1.88
CA GLY A 128 14.81 27.28 1.47
C GLY A 128 14.57 27.68 0.02
N LYS A 129 13.89 26.84 -0.78
CA LYS A 129 13.57 27.11 -2.18
C LYS A 129 12.08 27.12 -2.45
N TRP A 130 11.37 26.09 -1.99
CA TRP A 130 9.93 26.00 -2.19
C TRP A 130 9.21 27.09 -1.41
N THR A 131 8.17 27.61 -2.03
CA THR A 131 7.27 28.60 -1.47
C THR A 131 5.93 27.96 -1.11
N LYS A 132 5.08 28.72 -0.41
CA LYS A 132 3.67 28.37 -0.21
C LYS A 132 2.96 28.00 -1.52
N ASN A 133 3.25 28.72 -2.60
CA ASN A 133 2.65 28.45 -3.90
C ASN A 133 3.09 27.09 -4.48
N ASP A 134 4.36 26.73 -4.33
CA ASP A 134 4.88 25.44 -4.80
C ASP A 134 4.21 24.27 -4.06
N VAL A 135 3.99 24.42 -2.75
CA VAL A 135 3.28 23.44 -1.92
C VAL A 135 1.80 23.35 -2.34
N LEU A 136 1.11 24.47 -2.58
CA LEU A 136 -0.28 24.46 -3.08
C LEU A 136 -0.39 23.76 -4.44
N ILE A 137 0.47 24.09 -5.39
CA ILE A 137 0.43 23.49 -6.73
C ILE A 137 0.75 21.99 -6.68
N ARG A 138 1.49 21.51 -5.67
CA ARG A 138 1.79 20.08 -5.53
C ARG A 138 0.73 19.28 -4.78
N PHE A 139 0.25 19.80 -3.65
CA PHE A 139 -0.55 19.02 -2.71
C PHE A 139 -1.98 19.52 -2.56
N GLY A 140 -2.28 20.71 -3.09
CA GLY A 140 -3.54 21.41 -2.91
C GLY A 140 -3.58 22.19 -1.60
N LYS A 141 -4.76 22.69 -1.24
CA LYS A 141 -4.97 23.40 0.02
C LYS A 141 -4.68 22.51 1.23
N PRO A 142 -4.06 23.04 2.29
CA PRO A 142 -3.89 22.29 3.53
C PRO A 142 -5.23 22.07 4.24
N GLU A 143 -5.29 21.03 5.08
CA GLU A 143 -6.46 20.76 5.92
C GLU A 143 -6.53 21.76 7.08
N GLU A 144 -5.37 22.04 7.68
CA GLU A 144 -5.25 22.97 8.80
C GLU A 144 -4.10 23.94 8.55
N THR A 145 -4.31 25.18 8.95
CA THR A 145 -3.29 26.24 8.95
C THR A 145 -3.18 26.83 10.34
N ALA A 146 -1.96 26.94 10.86
CA ALA A 146 -1.66 27.54 12.14
C ALA A 146 -0.48 28.50 12.02
N TYR A 147 -0.35 29.46 12.94
CA TYR A 147 0.83 30.32 13.03
C TYR A 147 1.43 30.23 14.43
N PHE A 148 2.74 30.04 14.51
CA PHE A 148 3.50 29.94 15.76
C PHE A 148 4.35 31.20 15.98
N PRO A 149 3.89 32.19 16.78
CA PRO A 149 4.55 33.49 16.89
C PRO A 149 5.98 33.44 17.41
N ARG A 150 6.26 32.50 18.34
CA ARG A 150 7.61 32.33 18.90
C ARG A 150 8.65 31.87 17.87
N MET A 151 8.21 31.09 16.89
CA MET A 151 9.07 30.63 15.79
C MET A 151 9.00 31.53 14.57
N LYS A 152 7.99 32.41 14.51
CA LYS A 152 7.59 33.16 13.30
C LYS A 152 7.42 32.23 12.11
N ARG A 153 6.55 31.23 12.29
CA ARG A 153 6.28 30.21 11.27
C ARG A 153 4.78 30.03 11.07
N GLU A 154 4.37 30.12 9.82
CA GLU A 154 3.08 29.60 9.36
C GLU A 154 3.23 28.12 9.07
N VAL A 155 2.27 27.31 9.50
CA VAL A 155 2.30 25.85 9.39
C VAL A 155 1.07 25.39 8.67
N TRP A 156 1.31 24.62 7.62
CA TRP A 156 0.27 23.96 6.83
C TRP A 156 0.34 22.47 7.08
N SER A 157 -0.78 21.89 7.50
CA SER A 157 -0.89 20.48 7.85
C SER A 157 -1.72 19.72 6.84
N TYR A 158 -1.24 18.55 6.46
CA TYR A 158 -1.92 17.60 5.59
C TYR A 158 -2.04 16.26 6.30
N ARG A 159 -3.26 15.77 6.47
CA ARG A 159 -3.50 14.40 6.91
C ARG A 159 -3.31 13.45 5.76
N TYR A 160 -2.66 12.33 6.03
CA TYR A 160 -2.45 11.29 5.05
C TYR A 160 -2.29 9.93 5.70
N MET A 161 -2.53 8.89 4.89
CA MET A 161 -2.28 7.51 5.27
C MET A 161 -0.90 7.11 4.78
N ASP A 162 0.02 6.91 5.71
CA ASP A 162 1.37 6.47 5.42
C ASP A 162 1.43 4.97 5.17
N ASP A 163 1.93 4.59 4.00
CA ASP A 163 2.01 3.21 3.49
C ASP A 163 0.70 2.40 3.64
N GLY A 164 -0.45 3.09 3.65
CA GLY A 164 -1.76 2.46 3.79
C GLY A 164 -2.09 1.98 5.21
N VAL A 165 -1.24 2.24 6.20
CA VAL A 165 -1.33 1.63 7.54
C VAL A 165 -1.37 2.68 8.66
N TRP A 166 -0.64 3.79 8.52
CA TRP A 166 -0.48 4.75 9.63
C TRP A 166 -1.12 6.10 9.31
N TYR A 167 -2.08 6.52 10.13
CA TYR A 167 -2.62 7.88 10.08
C TYR A 167 -1.58 8.87 10.60
N GLN A 168 -1.18 9.81 9.74
CA GLN A 168 -0.11 10.76 10.00
C GLN A 168 -0.52 12.16 9.53
N LEU A 169 0.11 13.16 10.13
CA LEU A 169 0.12 14.53 9.65
C LEU A 169 1.51 14.85 9.09
N TYR A 170 1.52 15.49 7.92
CA TYR A 170 2.70 16.11 7.36
C TYR A 170 2.56 17.63 7.40
N HIS A 171 3.57 18.30 7.95
CA HIS A 171 3.56 19.72 8.23
C HIS A 171 4.63 20.43 7.41
N PHE A 172 4.25 21.52 6.76
CA PHE A 172 5.15 22.47 6.10
C PHE A 172 5.21 23.76 6.89
N TYR A 173 6.40 24.20 7.28
CA TYR A 173 6.63 25.41 8.05
C TYR A 173 7.22 26.48 7.14
N PHE A 174 6.51 27.58 6.95
CA PHE A 174 6.93 28.72 6.15
C PHE A 174 7.39 29.87 7.05
N ASP A 175 8.37 30.64 6.59
CA ASP A 175 8.65 31.95 7.19
C ASP A 175 7.65 33.03 6.74
N ASP A 176 7.81 34.24 7.26
CA ASP A 176 6.94 35.39 6.95
C ASP A 176 6.99 35.78 5.45
N ALA A 177 8.04 35.39 4.72
CA ALA A 177 8.15 35.57 3.27
C ALA A 177 7.46 34.44 2.47
N GLY A 178 6.92 33.43 3.15
CA GLY A 178 6.26 32.28 2.54
C GLY A 178 7.22 31.23 1.99
N VAL A 179 8.49 31.23 2.42
CA VAL A 179 9.50 30.23 2.01
C VAL A 179 9.51 29.08 3.01
N LEU A 180 9.54 27.85 2.49
CA LEU A 180 9.60 26.62 3.28
C LEU A 180 10.91 26.56 4.08
N ARG A 181 10.82 26.39 5.40
CA ARG A 181 11.96 26.33 6.32
C ARG A 181 12.11 25.00 7.02
N LEU A 182 11.02 24.27 7.21
CA LEU A 182 11.02 22.99 7.92
C LEU A 182 9.86 22.14 7.44
N THR A 183 10.07 20.83 7.43
CA THR A 183 9.01 19.83 7.30
C THR A 183 8.99 18.95 8.55
N GLN A 184 7.81 18.56 9.01
CA GLN A 184 7.68 17.67 10.16
C GLN A 184 6.59 16.63 9.88
N LYS A 185 6.82 15.39 10.33
CA LYS A 185 5.80 14.35 10.36
C LYS A 185 5.41 14.06 11.80
N THR A 186 4.12 13.93 12.09
CA THR A 186 3.62 13.56 13.41
C THR A 186 2.50 12.52 13.30
N PRO A 187 2.32 11.64 14.29
CA PRO A 187 1.11 10.82 14.37
C PRO A 187 -0.12 11.70 14.43
N ASP A 188 -1.17 11.28 13.72
CA ASP A 188 -2.42 12.01 13.69
C ASP A 188 -3.20 11.86 15.02
N PRO A 189 -3.45 12.96 15.76
CA PRO A 189 -4.16 12.91 17.03
C PRO A 189 -5.60 12.40 16.97
N LEU A 190 -6.29 12.48 15.83
CA LEU A 190 -7.67 11.96 15.73
C LEU A 190 -7.68 10.42 15.80
N HIS A 191 -6.58 9.79 15.44
CA HIS A 191 -6.42 8.33 15.42
C HIS A 191 -5.56 7.81 16.58
N ASP A 192 -5.10 8.69 17.47
CA ASP A 192 -4.32 8.33 18.66
C ASP A 192 -5.23 7.71 19.74
N PRO A 193 -5.03 6.42 20.09
CA PRO A 193 -5.83 5.77 21.12
C PRO A 193 -5.62 6.37 22.52
N GLU A 194 -4.46 6.95 22.83
CA GLU A 194 -4.18 7.46 24.19
C GLU A 194 -5.00 8.72 24.52
N ARG A 195 -5.24 9.59 23.52
CA ARG A 195 -6.09 10.77 23.70
C ARG A 195 -7.58 10.43 23.91
N ARG A 196 -8.00 9.22 23.56
CA ARG A 196 -9.37 8.74 23.83
C ARG A 196 -9.64 8.54 25.33
N HIS A 197 -8.58 8.46 26.15
CA HIS A 197 -8.64 8.13 27.57
C HIS A 197 -8.14 9.25 28.51
N ALA A 198 -7.75 10.42 27.98
CA ALA A 198 -7.33 11.53 28.81
C ALA A 198 -8.56 12.28 29.40
N PRO A 199 -8.73 12.35 30.73
CA PRO A 199 -9.74 13.22 31.33
C PRO A 199 -9.33 14.69 31.16
N PHE A 200 -10.33 15.54 30.88
CA PHE A 200 -10.21 16.98 30.67
C PHE A 200 -9.58 17.73 31.86
#